data_AF-A0A8H6IJQ2-F1
#
_entry.id   AF-A0A8H6IJQ2-F1
#
_cell.length_a   1.000
_cell.length_b   1.000
_cell.length_c   1.000
_cell.angle_alpha   90.00
_cell.angle_beta   90.00
_cell.angle_gamma   90.00
#
_symmetry.space_group_name_H-M   'P 1'
#
loop_
_entity.id
_entity.type
_entity.pdbx_description
1 polymer ?
#
loop_
_entity_poly.entity_id
_entity_poly.type
_entity_poly.pdbx_seq_one_letter_code
_entity_poly.pdbx_strand_id
1 'polypeptide(L)'
;MGMTFRQYLSGPRIYGCQKCKTHLATLASMMSRAFNGQHGRAYLFEKVVNVIEGEPCDRAMTTGQHTGWKYEVAQEPSQKYKEGKYILERNLLVDVQ
;
A
#
# COMPACT_ATOMS: atom_id res chain seq x y z
N MET A 1 -18.95 -14.26 3.39
CA MET A 1 -19.23 -13.60 2.11
C MET A 1 -19.14 -12.09 2.33
N GLY A 2 -17.93 -11.51 2.30
CA GLY A 2 -17.72 -10.08 2.55
C GLY A 2 -17.79 -9.30 1.25
N MET A 3 -18.87 -8.56 1.03
CA MET A 3 -18.95 -7.60 -0.08
C MET A 3 -17.94 -6.47 0.22
N THR A 4 -16.76 -6.53 -0.38
CA THR A 4 -15.77 -5.46 -0.30
C THR A 4 -16.22 -4.36 -1.25
N PHE A 5 -16.82 -3.30 -0.69
CA PHE A 5 -17.16 -2.11 -1.47
C PHE A 5 -15.86 -1.47 -1.96
N ARG A 6 -15.76 -1.31 -3.28
CA ARG A 6 -14.59 -0.64 -3.88
C ARG A 6 -14.68 0.86 -3.59
N GLN A 7 -13.73 1.38 -2.83
CA GLN A 7 -13.63 2.80 -2.55
C GLN A 7 -12.97 3.51 -3.75
N TYR A 8 -13.69 4.43 -4.38
CA TYR A 8 -13.14 5.25 -5.45
C TYR A 8 -12.54 6.52 -4.86
N LEU A 9 -11.24 6.69 -5.07
CA LEU A 9 -10.54 7.93 -4.75
C LEU A 9 -10.67 8.91 -5.91
N SER A 10 -10.86 10.20 -5.62
CA SER A 10 -10.76 11.30 -6.58
C SER A 10 -9.56 12.17 -6.23
N GLY A 11 -8.68 12.43 -7.20
CA GLY A 11 -7.50 13.26 -7.01
C GLY A 11 -6.75 13.50 -8.31
N PRO A 12 -5.76 14.41 -8.30
CA PRO A 12 -5.01 14.79 -9.51
C PRO A 12 -4.16 13.65 -10.06
N ARG A 13 -3.81 12.66 -9.23
CA ARG A 13 -3.07 11.47 -9.64
C ARG A 13 -3.41 10.29 -8.72
N ILE A 14 -3.91 9.21 -9.32
CA ILE A 14 -4.37 8.02 -8.62
C ILE A 14 -3.50 6.84 -9.05
N TYR A 15 -2.98 6.13 -8.06
CA TYR A 15 -2.27 4.89 -8.25
C TYR A 15 -3.26 3.73 -8.12
N GLY A 16 -3.31 2.91 -9.16
CA GLY A 16 -4.03 1.65 -9.16
C GLY A 16 -3.11 0.44 -9.26
N CYS A 17 -3.67 -0.75 -9.06
CA CYS A 17 -2.96 -2.02 -9.22
C CYS A 17 -2.69 -2.33 -10.69
N GLN A 18 -1.48 -2.79 -11.03
CA GLN A 18 -1.11 -3.12 -12.41
C GLN A 18 -1.99 -4.22 -13.03
N LYS A 19 -2.44 -5.19 -12.23
CA LYS A 19 -3.24 -6.33 -12.74
C LYS A 19 -4.72 -5.98 -12.92
N CYS A 20 -5.34 -5.36 -11.91
CA CYS A 20 -6.79 -5.14 -11.88
C CYS A 20 -7.21 -3.68 -12.08
N LYS A 21 -6.25 -2.75 -12.15
CA LYS A 21 -6.46 -1.29 -12.26
C LYS A 21 -7.37 -0.69 -11.17
N THR A 22 -7.61 -1.42 -10.09
CA THR A 22 -8.35 -0.93 -8.93
C THR A 22 -7.58 0.20 -8.26
N HIS A 23 -8.28 1.27 -7.85
CA HIS A 23 -7.69 2.41 -7.16
C HIS A 23 -7.11 1.95 -5.81
N LEU A 24 -5.83 2.23 -5.55
CA LEU A 24 -5.18 1.84 -4.30
C LEU A 24 -4.89 3.07 -3.44
N ALA A 25 -4.25 4.08 -4.02
CA ALA A 25 -3.82 5.26 -3.28
C ALA A 25 -3.82 6.49 -4.17
N THR A 26 -3.84 7.67 -3.54
CA THR A 26 -3.62 8.93 -4.25
C THR A 26 -2.22 9.45 -3.98
N LEU A 27 -1.74 10.34 -4.85
CA LEU A 27 -0.51 11.09 -4.61
C LEU A 27 -0.55 11.90 -3.30
N ALA A 28 -1.73 12.37 -2.87
CA ALA A 28 -1.90 13.14 -1.65
C ALA A 28 -1.58 12.34 -0.38
N SER A 29 -1.91 11.04 -0.38
CA SER A 29 -1.61 10.13 0.72
C SER A 29 -0.16 9.60 0.70
N MET A 30 0.67 10.04 -0.24
CA MET A 30 2.06 9.60 -0.36
C MET A 30 2.95 10.35 0.64
N MET A 31 3.54 9.61 1.57
CA MET A 31 4.46 10.13 2.57
C MET A 31 5.89 10.23 2.05
N SER A 32 6.38 9.19 1.36
CA SER A 32 7.77 9.16 0.92
C SER A 32 7.98 8.26 -0.29
N ARG A 33 8.93 8.68 -1.15
CA ARG A 33 9.34 7.94 -2.36
C ARG A 33 10.68 7.23 -2.22
N ALA A 34 11.34 7.39 -1.07
CA ALA A 34 12.71 6.93 -0.83
C ALA A 34 12.77 5.50 -0.26
N PHE A 35 11.71 4.70 -0.43
CA PHE A 35 11.67 3.33 0.04
C PHE A 35 12.05 2.37 -1.08
N ASN A 36 12.64 1.23 -0.71
CA ASN A 36 12.96 0.15 -1.62
C ASN A 36 12.25 -1.11 -1.10
N GLY A 37 11.50 -1.75 -1.99
CA GLY A 37 10.87 -3.05 -1.78
C GLY A 37 11.71 -4.18 -2.39
N GLN A 38 11.14 -5.38 -2.42
CA GLN A 38 11.79 -6.58 -2.94
C GLN A 38 12.09 -6.48 -4.44
N HIS A 39 11.24 -5.78 -5.19
CA HIS A 39 11.32 -5.62 -6.64
C HIS A 39 11.86 -4.25 -7.08
N GLY A 40 12.44 -3.45 -6.17
CA GLY A 40 13.06 -2.16 -6.48
C GLY A 40 12.41 -0.98 -5.76
N ARG A 41 12.11 0.11 -6.47
CA ARG A 41 11.58 1.34 -5.83
C ARG A 41 10.16 1.13 -5.29
N ALA A 42 9.94 1.55 -4.05
CA ALA A 42 8.65 1.48 -3.38
C ALA A 42 8.28 2.84 -2.75
N TYR A 43 6.99 3.04 -2.55
CA TYR A 43 6.45 4.28 -2.02
C TYR A 43 5.70 4.02 -0.72
N LEU A 44 5.96 4.86 0.27
CA LEU A 44 5.25 4.85 1.54
C LEU A 44 4.01 5.73 1.42
N PHE A 45 2.86 5.14 1.67
CA PHE A 45 1.55 5.78 1.72
C PHE A 45 1.03 5.74 3.16
N GLU A 46 0.42 6.84 3.57
CA GLU A 46 -0.30 6.90 4.84
C GLU A 46 -1.60 6.10 4.78
N LYS A 47 -2.34 6.23 3.68
CA LYS A 47 -3.64 5.61 3.49
C LYS A 47 -3.71 4.90 2.15
N VAL A 48 -4.16 3.64 2.18
CA VAL A 48 -4.41 2.81 1.00
C VAL A 48 -5.80 2.20 1.14
N VAL A 49 -6.52 2.11 0.03
CA VAL A 49 -7.87 1.54 -0.05
C VAL A 49 -7.89 0.34 -1.00
N ASN A 50 -8.94 -0.46 -0.95
CA ASN A 50 -9.12 -1.64 -1.80
C ASN A 50 -7.99 -2.67 -1.71
N VAL A 51 -7.27 -2.68 -0.59
CA VAL A 51 -6.34 -3.74 -0.21
C VAL A 51 -7.05 -4.70 0.73
N ILE A 52 -6.72 -5.99 0.59
CA ILE A 52 -7.20 -7.02 1.51
C ILE A 52 -6.05 -7.25 2.47
N GLU A 53 -6.22 -6.81 3.71
CA GLU A 53 -5.30 -7.12 4.80
C GLU A 53 -5.45 -8.61 5.11
N GLY A 54 -4.41 -9.39 4.81
CA GLY A 54 -4.38 -10.82 5.11
C GLY A 54 -4.09 -11.07 6.59
N GLU A 55 -4.10 -12.33 7.00
CA GLU A 55 -3.66 -12.69 8.35
C GLU A 55 -2.22 -12.19 8.60
N PRO A 56 -1.94 -11.65 9.80
CA PRO A 56 -0.61 -11.20 10.18
C PRO A 56 0.31 -12.41 10.18
N CYS A 57 1.12 -12.54 9.15
CA CYS A 57 2.14 -13.58 9.08
C CYS A 57 3.45 -12.96 9.55
N ASP A 58 4.05 -13.50 10.62
CA ASP A 58 5.37 -13.12 11.17
C ASP A 58 6.52 -13.30 10.16
N ARG A 59 6.21 -13.80 8.97
CA ARG A 59 7.16 -13.89 7.88
C ARG A 59 7.39 -12.50 7.29
N ALA A 60 8.61 -11.99 7.48
CA ALA A 60 9.16 -10.99 6.60
C ALA A 60 8.99 -11.49 5.16
N MET A 61 8.09 -10.82 4.42
CA MET A 61 7.70 -11.09 3.04
C MET A 61 6.50 -12.06 2.88
N THR A 62 5.43 -11.44 2.36
CA THR A 62 4.33 -12.01 1.55
C THR A 62 3.07 -12.45 2.31
N THR A 63 2.10 -11.54 2.44
CA THR A 63 0.65 -11.84 2.42
C THR A 63 -0.12 -10.57 2.02
N GLY A 64 -1.06 -10.52 1.07
CA GLY A 64 -1.55 -11.49 0.11
C GLY A 64 -1.60 -10.88 -1.29
N GLN A 65 -2.49 -11.41 -2.14
CA GLN A 65 -2.60 -11.26 -3.60
C GLN A 65 -2.57 -9.83 -4.21
N HIS A 66 -2.43 -8.77 -3.40
CA HIS A 66 -2.28 -7.37 -3.76
C HIS A 66 -1.03 -6.71 -3.13
N THR A 67 0.15 -6.95 -3.72
CA THR A 67 1.19 -5.95 -4.03
C THR A 67 1.56 -4.87 -2.99
N GLY A 68 1.67 -5.21 -1.69
CA GLY A 68 2.18 -4.28 -0.67
C GLY A 68 2.30 -4.87 0.75
N TRP A 69 2.82 -4.08 1.69
CA TRP A 69 2.94 -4.42 3.12
C TRP A 69 2.53 -3.23 4.00
N LYS A 70 2.01 -3.52 5.20
CA LYS A 70 1.66 -2.54 6.23
C LYS A 70 2.56 -2.71 7.44
N TYR A 71 3.02 -1.61 8.02
CA TYR A 71 3.62 -1.67 9.35
C TYR A 71 2.50 -1.75 10.40
N GLU A 72 2.29 -2.91 11.00
CA GLU A 72 1.31 -3.06 12.08
C GLU A 72 1.83 -2.52 13.41
N VAL A 73 3.06 -2.90 13.79
CA VAL A 73 3.66 -2.51 15.06
C VAL A 73 5.10 -2.06 14.85
N ALA A 74 5.47 -0.93 15.44
CA ALA A 74 6.84 -0.48 15.51
C ALA A 74 7.45 -0.94 16.84
N GLN A 75 8.56 -1.67 16.78
CA GLN A 75 9.28 -2.10 17.98
C GLN A 75 9.90 -0.94 18.76
N GLU A 76 10.17 0.18 18.09
CA GLU A 76 10.77 1.37 18.69
C GLU A 76 9.79 2.56 18.69
N PRO A 77 9.71 3.34 19.78
CA PRO A 77 8.81 4.49 19.88
C PRO A 77 9.13 5.58 18.84
N SER A 78 10.41 5.73 18.48
CA SER A 78 10.87 6.65 17.43
C SER A 78 10.41 6.24 16.02
N GLN A 79 10.01 4.98 15.83
CA GLN A 79 9.54 4.42 14.57
C GLN A 79 8.00 4.33 14.49
N LYS A 80 7.26 4.74 15.53
CA LYS A 80 5.79 4.72 15.57
C LYS A 80 5.12 5.45 14.42
N TYR A 81 5.80 6.45 13.87
CA TYR A 81 5.30 7.15 12.69
C TYR A 81 5.16 6.21 11.47
N LYS A 82 5.75 5.02 11.46
CA LYS A 82 5.57 4.02 10.40
C LYS A 82 4.33 3.16 10.64
N GLU A 83 3.86 3.02 11.88
CA GLU A 83 2.69 2.21 12.22
C GLU A 83 1.44 2.71 11.47
N GLY A 84 0.67 1.76 10.94
CA GLY A 84 -0.51 2.04 10.13
C GLY A 84 -0.20 2.49 8.70
N LYS A 85 1.07 2.68 8.31
CA LYS A 85 1.44 3.06 6.94
C LYS A 85 1.64 1.85 6.05
N TYR A 86 1.43 2.07 4.76
CA TYR A 86 1.49 1.07 3.71
C TYR A 86 2.64 1.36 2.76
N ILE A 87 3.40 0.34 2.40
CA ILE A 87 4.39 0.43 1.33
C ILE A 87 3.82 -0.30 0.12
N LEU A 88 3.79 0.40 -1.00
CA LEU A 88 3.39 -0.15 -2.29
C LEU A 88 4.57 -0.06 -3.27
N GLU A 89 4.86 -1.14 -3.96
CA GLU A 89 5.97 -1.19 -4.90
C GLU A 89 5.60 -0.55 -6.24
N ARG A 90 6.46 0.32 -6.75
CA ARG A 90 6.20 1.05 -8.00
C ARG A 90 5.94 0.10 -9.17
N ASN A 91 6.65 -1.02 -9.22
CA ASN A 91 6.55 -1.98 -10.32
C ASN A 91 5.14 -2.61 -10.44
N LEU A 92 4.37 -2.57 -9.36
CA LEU A 92 3.04 -3.16 -9.24
C LEU A 92 1.95 -2.09 -9.30
N LEU A 93 2.33 -0.81 -9.39
CA LEU A 93 1.45 0.34 -9.48
C LEU A 93 1.38 0.88 -10.91
N VAL A 94 0.21 1.36 -11.28
CA VAL A 94 -0.11 1.98 -12.57
C VAL A 94 -0.89 3.27 -12.30
N ASP A 95 -0.71 4.25 -13.16
CA ASP A 95 -1.52 5.47 -13.17
C ASP A 95 -2.87 5.15 -13.80
N VAL A 96 -3.96 5.36 -13.06
CA VAL A 96 -5.34 4.99 -13.50
C VAL A 96 -6.21 6.22 -13.76
N GLN A 97 -5.59 7.34 -14.12
CA GLN A 97 -6.27 8.58 -14.48
C GLN A 97 -7.03 8.46 -15.82
#